data_AF-A0AA35RI83-F1
#
_entry.id   AF-A0AA35RI83-F1
#
_cell.length_a   1.000
_cell.length_b   1.000
_cell.length_c   1.000
_cell.angle_alpha   90.00
_cell.angle_beta   90.00
_cell.angle_gamma   90.00
#
_symmetry.space_group_name_H-M   'P 1'
#
loop_
_entity.id
_entity.type
_entity.pdbx_description
1 polymer ?
#
loop_
_entity_poly.entity_id
_entity_poly.type
_entity_poly.pdbx_seq_one_letter_code
_entity_poly.pdbx_strand_id
1 'polypeptide(L)'
;MFMASKHHPGPQTVGSEDGEDRGSEAESEGGEEEGEDKRLSPDECAKRRKWEREQEELKERLEVEDGEEVASWEGDTLPFARLTTIAGVDISFDKAHPDHACAMLTVLTYPELKVVHESRAVVEMREPYIPGFLAFREVDFLLERLREVQRQHPQHYPQVTTARN
;
A
#
# COMPACT_ATOMS: atom_id res chain seq x y z
N MET A 1 -63.11 -20.36 16.67
CA MET A 1 -63.82 -21.31 17.53
C MET A 1 -63.12 -21.30 18.90
N PHE A 2 -63.78 -20.72 19.92
CA PHE A 2 -63.44 -20.62 21.37
C PHE A 2 -62.09 -19.93 21.74
N MET A 3 -61.97 -18.76 22.39
CA MET A 3 -62.51 -18.17 23.65
C MET A 3 -62.36 -19.11 24.88
N ALA A 4 -61.92 -18.76 26.09
CA ALA A 4 -61.43 -17.55 26.78
C ALA A 4 -60.89 -18.01 28.18
N SER A 5 -59.83 -17.40 28.75
CA SER A 5 -59.81 -16.46 29.90
C SER A 5 -59.95 -17.00 31.35
N LYS A 6 -59.33 -16.24 32.27
CA LYS A 6 -59.36 -16.14 33.77
C LYS A 6 -58.09 -16.66 34.48
N HIS A 7 -57.44 -15.99 35.45
CA HIS A 7 -57.70 -14.77 36.24
C HIS A 7 -56.39 -14.21 36.89
N HIS A 8 -56.42 -12.91 37.22
CA HIS A 8 -55.47 -11.97 37.88
C HIS A 8 -55.42 -12.09 39.44
N PRO A 9 -54.86 -11.14 40.28
CA PRO A 9 -53.86 -10.03 40.14
C PRO A 9 -52.79 -9.95 41.31
N GLY A 10 -51.63 -9.26 41.18
CA GLY A 10 -51.35 -7.82 41.49
C GLY A 10 -50.14 -7.67 42.47
N PRO A 11 -49.58 -6.47 42.80
CA PRO A 11 -49.77 -5.12 42.24
C PRO A 11 -48.47 -4.41 41.76
N GLN A 12 -48.68 -3.20 41.25
CA GLN A 12 -47.80 -2.26 40.52
C GLN A 12 -47.12 -1.23 41.46
N THR A 13 -46.07 -0.52 40.98
CA THR A 13 -46.13 0.92 40.65
C THR A 13 -44.91 1.36 39.80
N VAL A 14 -45.10 1.94 38.60
CA VAL A 14 -44.97 3.38 38.19
C VAL A 14 -43.52 3.90 38.21
N GLY A 15 -42.92 4.56 37.21
CA GLY A 15 -43.30 5.10 35.91
C GLY A 15 -42.02 5.67 35.23
N SER A 16 -41.92 5.58 33.91
CA SER A 16 -41.78 6.71 32.97
C SER A 16 -40.49 7.53 33.07
N GLU A 17 -39.65 7.50 32.03
CA GLU A 17 -39.48 8.64 31.11
C GLU A 17 -38.46 8.29 30.00
N ASP A 18 -38.90 8.56 28.76
CA ASP A 18 -38.14 8.48 27.53
C ASP A 18 -37.02 9.53 27.51
N GLY A 19 -35.86 9.15 26.96
CA GLY A 19 -34.78 10.07 26.66
C GLY A 19 -34.04 9.59 25.41
N GLU A 20 -34.47 10.08 24.25
CA GLU A 20 -33.61 10.20 23.07
C GLU A 20 -32.37 11.01 23.48
N ASP A 21 -31.17 10.43 23.37
CA ASP A 21 -29.95 11.21 23.37
C ASP A 21 -29.23 11.09 22.03
N ARG A 22 -28.98 12.27 21.48
CA ARG A 22 -28.35 12.55 20.20
C ARG A 22 -26.84 12.61 20.44
N GLY A 23 -26.09 12.05 19.50
CA GLY A 23 -24.79 12.59 19.12
C GLY A 23 -23.66 12.49 20.16
N SER A 24 -22.69 11.64 19.86
CA SER A 24 -21.32 12.14 19.79
C SER A 24 -20.58 11.38 18.69
N GLU A 25 -20.57 11.99 17.51
CA GLU A 25 -19.48 11.81 16.58
C GLU A 25 -18.21 12.21 17.32
N ALA A 26 -17.41 11.23 17.72
CA ALA A 26 -16.03 11.48 18.12
C ALA A 26 -15.24 11.73 16.84
N GLU A 27 -15.36 12.94 16.31
CA GLU A 27 -14.38 13.51 15.41
C GLU A 27 -13.06 13.56 16.18
N SER A 28 -12.17 12.61 15.84
CA SER A 28 -10.79 12.61 16.29
C SER A 28 -10.03 13.66 15.46
N GLU A 29 -10.16 14.93 15.84
CA GLU A 29 -9.17 15.95 15.53
C GLU A 29 -7.87 15.63 16.30
N GLY A 30 -6.73 15.74 15.61
CA GLY A 30 -5.39 15.65 16.22
C GLY A 30 -4.53 14.52 15.63
N GLY A 31 -3.43 14.76 14.93
CA GLY A 31 -2.73 16.02 14.72
C GLY A 31 -2.05 16.05 13.36
N GLU A 32 -2.07 17.24 12.77
CA GLU A 32 -1.07 17.66 11.82
C GLU A 32 0.27 17.66 12.57
N GLU A 33 1.09 16.62 12.38
CA GLU A 33 2.51 16.75 12.66
C GLU A 33 3.08 17.72 11.61
N GLU A 34 3.02 19.02 11.97
CA GLU A 34 3.80 20.07 11.35
C GLU A 34 5.23 19.56 11.18
N GLY A 35 5.67 19.45 9.93
CA GLY A 35 7.04 19.09 9.60
C GLY A 35 7.99 20.09 10.24
N GLU A 36 8.60 19.70 11.36
CA GLU A 36 9.79 20.38 11.85
C GLU A 36 10.79 20.42 10.69
N ASP A 37 11.26 21.62 10.33
CA ASP A 37 12.37 21.83 9.41
C ASP A 37 13.65 21.30 10.10
N LYS A 38 13.72 19.97 10.19
CA LYS A 38 14.76 19.25 10.91
C LYS A 38 16.01 19.32 10.06
N ARG A 39 16.87 20.25 10.43
CA ARG A 39 18.17 20.43 9.80
C ARG A 39 18.94 19.11 9.81
N LEU A 40 19.25 18.60 8.61
CA LEU A 40 19.97 17.35 8.41
C LEU A 40 21.30 17.34 9.18
N SER A 41 21.61 16.20 9.80
CA SER A 41 22.92 15.92 10.39
C SER A 41 24.04 15.90 9.33
N PRO A 42 25.32 16.00 9.73
CA PRO A 42 26.44 15.86 8.80
C PRO A 42 26.43 14.55 8.00
N ASP A 43 26.03 13.45 8.63
CA ASP A 43 25.95 12.12 8.00
C ASP A 43 24.81 12.05 6.98
N GLU A 44 23.64 12.60 7.32
CA GLU A 44 22.51 12.72 6.39
C GLU A 44 22.84 13.64 5.21
N CYS A 45 23.59 14.73 5.43
CA CYS A 45 24.08 15.59 4.35
C CYS A 45 25.02 14.84 3.40
N ALA A 46 25.93 14.03 3.95
CA ALA A 46 26.85 13.21 3.15
C ALA A 46 26.08 12.14 2.35
N LYS A 47 25.08 11.50 2.98
CA LYS A 47 24.22 10.50 2.36
C LYS A 47 23.34 11.11 1.26
N ARG A 48 22.71 12.26 1.51
CA ARG A 48 21.98 13.04 0.50
C ARG A 48 22.84 13.31 -0.73
N ARG A 49 24.06 13.83 -0.54
CA ARG A 49 24.97 14.10 -1.68
C ARG A 49 25.33 12.84 -2.46
N LYS A 50 25.41 11.69 -1.80
CA LYS A 50 25.64 10.39 -2.46
C LYS A 50 24.42 10.02 -3.30
N TRP A 51 23.23 10.06 -2.72
CA TRP A 51 21.98 9.71 -3.39
C TRP A 51 21.63 10.67 -4.53
N GLU A 52 21.96 11.95 -4.43
CA GLU A 52 21.82 12.92 -5.53
C GLU A 52 22.62 12.49 -6.76
N ARG A 53 23.88 12.04 -6.57
CA ARG A 53 24.69 11.53 -7.69
C ARG A 53 24.10 10.25 -8.27
N GLU A 54 23.68 9.33 -7.41
CA GLU A 54 23.10 8.06 -7.83
C GLU A 54 21.78 8.25 -8.59
N GLN A 55 20.92 9.19 -8.18
CA GLN A 55 19.71 9.55 -8.94
C GLN A 55 20.05 10.08 -10.33
N GLU A 56 21.03 10.97 -10.47
CA GLU A 56 21.42 11.51 -11.78
C GLU A 56 22.01 10.40 -12.68
N GLU A 57 22.90 9.56 -12.13
CA GLU A 57 23.46 8.41 -12.84
C GLU A 57 22.38 7.40 -13.30
N LEU A 58 21.37 7.13 -12.46
CA LEU A 58 20.28 6.23 -12.81
C LEU A 58 19.32 6.87 -13.83
N LYS A 59 19.09 8.18 -13.72
CA LYS A 59 18.25 8.94 -14.64
C LYS A 59 18.83 8.98 -16.06
N GLU A 60 20.15 9.04 -16.20
CA GLU A 60 20.82 8.93 -17.51
C GLU A 60 20.57 7.58 -18.21
N ARG A 61 20.19 6.54 -17.45
CA ARG A 61 19.88 5.20 -17.95
C ARG A 61 18.39 4.95 -18.12
N LEU A 62 17.54 5.96 -17.86
CA LEU A 62 16.10 5.82 -17.93
C LEU A 62 15.63 5.85 -19.40
N GLU A 63 14.99 4.77 -19.82
CA GLU A 63 14.27 4.70 -21.09
C GLU A 63 12.81 5.11 -20.84
N VAL A 64 12.34 6.14 -21.54
CA VAL A 64 10.98 6.72 -21.37
C VAL A 64 10.04 6.43 -22.54
N GLU A 65 10.56 5.81 -23.59
CA GLU A 65 9.79 5.42 -24.77
C GLU A 65 9.60 3.91 -24.77
N ASP A 66 8.44 3.46 -25.24
CA ASP A 66 8.15 2.03 -25.37
C ASP A 66 9.05 1.40 -26.44
N GLY A 67 9.76 0.34 -26.06
CA GLY A 67 10.56 -0.47 -26.99
C GLY A 67 9.71 -1.35 -27.92
N GLU A 68 10.34 -1.98 -28.89
CA GLU A 68 9.68 -2.88 -29.85
C GLU A 68 8.89 -4.01 -29.17
N GLU A 69 9.38 -4.50 -28.02
CA GLU A 69 8.69 -5.53 -27.24
C GLU A 69 7.33 -5.05 -26.74
N VAL A 70 7.27 -3.86 -26.12
CA VAL A 70 6.04 -3.27 -25.59
C VAL A 70 5.07 -2.92 -26.72
N ALA A 71 5.59 -2.32 -27.80
CA ALA A 71 4.79 -2.03 -28.99
C ALA A 71 4.17 -3.31 -29.59
N SER A 72 4.88 -4.43 -29.50
CA SER A 72 4.39 -5.72 -29.98
C SER A 72 3.25 -6.30 -29.13
N TRP A 73 2.96 -5.74 -27.95
CA TRP A 73 1.88 -6.23 -27.09
C TRP A 73 0.50 -5.84 -27.60
N GLU A 74 0.40 -4.86 -28.50
CA GLU A 74 -0.89 -4.37 -28.95
C GLU A 74 -1.68 -5.37 -29.79
N GLY A 75 -3.01 -5.31 -29.64
CA GLY A 75 -3.94 -6.18 -30.33
C GLY A 75 -5.13 -5.40 -30.88
N ASP A 76 -5.72 -5.92 -31.96
CA ASP A 76 -6.83 -5.28 -32.67
C ASP A 76 -8.12 -5.20 -31.84
N THR A 77 -8.29 -6.11 -30.87
CA THR A 77 -9.54 -6.28 -30.10
C THR A 77 -9.37 -6.04 -28.60
N LEU A 78 -8.18 -6.29 -28.06
CA LEU A 78 -7.83 -6.09 -26.66
C LEU A 78 -6.54 -5.27 -26.60
N PRO A 79 -6.54 -4.12 -25.90
CA PRO A 79 -5.31 -3.39 -25.62
C PRO A 79 -4.31 -4.31 -24.93
N PHE A 80 -3.04 -4.23 -25.31
CA PHE A 80 -1.98 -5.07 -24.75
C PHE A 80 -2.32 -6.58 -24.80
N ALA A 81 -2.88 -7.07 -25.90
CA ALA A 81 -3.29 -8.48 -26.08
C ALA A 81 -2.21 -9.54 -25.76
N ARG A 82 -0.91 -9.19 -25.78
CA ARG A 82 0.19 -10.11 -25.40
C ARG A 82 0.77 -9.83 -23.99
N LEU A 83 0.18 -8.90 -23.26
CA LEU A 83 0.42 -8.73 -21.83
C LEU A 83 -0.37 -9.79 -21.07
N THR A 84 0.32 -10.61 -20.29
CA THR A 84 -0.26 -11.74 -19.56
C THR A 84 -0.18 -11.57 -18.05
N THR A 85 0.83 -10.85 -17.54
CA THR A 85 1.03 -10.62 -16.11
C THR A 85 1.46 -9.20 -15.81
N ILE A 86 0.83 -8.62 -14.80
CA ILE A 86 1.15 -7.30 -14.24
C ILE A 86 1.43 -7.45 -12.75
N ALA A 87 2.30 -6.62 -12.19
CA ALA A 87 2.50 -6.53 -10.75
C ALA A 87 2.11 -5.16 -10.20
N GLY A 88 1.58 -5.14 -8.99
CA GLY A 88 1.52 -3.98 -8.12
C GLY A 88 2.49 -4.14 -6.97
N VAL A 89 3.25 -3.09 -6.66
CA VAL A 89 4.09 -3.01 -5.47
C VAL A 89 3.68 -1.84 -4.58
N ASP A 90 3.75 -2.06 -3.28
CA ASP A 90 3.45 -1.04 -2.26
C ASP A 90 4.34 -1.26 -1.03
N ILE A 91 4.60 -0.18 -0.30
CA ILE A 91 5.21 -0.25 1.02
C ILE A 91 4.47 0.66 1.99
N SER A 92 4.05 0.08 3.11
CA SER A 92 3.25 0.77 4.12
C SER A 92 3.99 0.79 5.45
N PHE A 93 4.16 1.97 6.04
CA PHE A 93 4.88 2.16 7.30
C PHE A 93 3.98 1.94 8.52
N ASP A 94 4.55 1.41 9.60
CA ASP A 94 3.88 1.30 10.88
C ASP A 94 3.79 2.68 11.56
N LYS A 95 2.59 3.05 12.01
CA LYS A 95 2.34 4.33 12.69
C LYS A 95 2.97 4.41 14.08
N ALA A 96 3.10 3.29 14.77
CA ALA A 96 3.70 3.22 16.10
C ALA A 96 5.23 3.08 16.02
N HIS A 97 5.73 2.50 14.92
CA HIS A 97 7.14 2.21 14.70
C HIS A 97 7.55 2.66 13.30
N PRO A 98 7.91 3.95 13.09
CA PRO A 98 8.19 4.50 11.76
C PRO A 98 9.42 3.90 11.06
N ASP A 99 10.24 3.15 11.80
CA ASP A 99 11.35 2.36 11.26
C ASP A 99 10.91 0.98 10.77
N HIS A 100 9.65 0.59 10.97
CA HIS A 100 9.09 -0.64 10.43
C HIS A 100 8.14 -0.34 9.27
N ALA A 101 8.20 -1.19 8.25
CA ALA A 101 7.28 -1.14 7.13
C ALA A 101 6.90 -2.55 6.66
N CYS A 102 5.87 -2.61 5.83
CA CYS A 102 5.42 -3.81 5.17
C CYS A 102 5.56 -3.63 3.66
N ALA A 103 6.53 -4.34 3.05
CA ALA A 103 6.72 -4.39 1.61
C ALA A 103 5.82 -5.46 0.99
N MET A 104 5.10 -5.10 -0.07
CA MET A 104 4.11 -5.94 -0.74
C MET A 104 4.37 -6.00 -2.24
N LEU A 105 4.16 -7.17 -2.83
CA LEU A 105 4.07 -7.38 -4.26
C LEU A 105 2.89 -8.33 -4.55
N THR A 106 2.04 -7.95 -5.50
CA THR A 106 0.95 -8.79 -5.99
C THR A 106 1.04 -8.89 -7.51
N VAL A 107 1.09 -10.12 -8.04
CA VAL A 107 1.03 -10.38 -9.49
C VAL A 107 -0.38 -10.79 -9.87
N LEU A 108 -0.92 -10.15 -10.90
CA LEU A 108 -2.23 -10.44 -11.47
C LEU A 108 -2.09 -10.89 -12.93
N THR A 109 -3.00 -11.75 -13.39
CA THR A 109 -3.17 -11.99 -14.84
C THR A 109 -3.78 -10.77 -15.51
N TYR A 110 -3.49 -10.59 -16.79
CA TYR A 110 -4.16 -9.63 -17.65
C TYR A 110 -4.78 -10.38 -18.85
N PRO A 111 -6.02 -10.06 -19.24
CA PRO A 111 -6.88 -8.97 -18.75
C PRO A 111 -7.75 -9.33 -17.54
N GLU A 112 -7.74 -10.56 -17.03
CA GLU A 112 -8.74 -11.00 -16.03
C GLU A 112 -8.51 -10.44 -14.62
N LEU A 113 -7.35 -9.84 -14.35
CA LEU A 113 -6.96 -9.28 -13.06
C LEU A 113 -7.08 -10.29 -11.91
N LYS A 114 -6.73 -11.55 -12.17
CA LYS A 114 -6.72 -12.61 -11.15
C LYS A 114 -5.36 -12.67 -10.47
N VAL A 115 -5.35 -12.61 -9.15
CA VAL A 115 -4.13 -12.78 -8.36
C VAL A 115 -3.56 -14.18 -8.59
N VAL A 116 -2.30 -14.23 -9.04
CA VAL A 116 -1.55 -15.48 -9.27
C VAL A 116 -0.34 -15.61 -8.35
N HIS A 117 0.11 -14.52 -7.73
CA HIS A 117 1.16 -14.54 -6.73
C HIS A 117 1.04 -13.34 -5.78
N GLU A 118 1.36 -13.55 -4.51
CA GLU A 118 1.49 -12.49 -3.50
C GLU A 118 2.76 -12.74 -2.68
N SER A 119 3.54 -11.70 -2.46
CA SER A 119 4.70 -11.71 -1.57
C SER A 119 4.65 -10.52 -0.62
N ARG A 120 4.90 -10.79 0.66
CA ARG A 120 4.85 -9.82 1.75
C ARG A 120 6.04 -9.99 2.67
N ALA A 121 6.63 -8.88 3.10
CA ALA A 121 7.62 -8.89 4.17
C ALA A 121 7.45 -7.68 5.10
N VAL A 122 7.42 -7.94 6.41
CA VAL A 122 7.65 -6.90 7.41
C VAL A 122 9.15 -6.66 7.50
N VAL A 123 9.57 -5.42 7.37
CA VAL A 123 10.96 -5.00 7.21
C VAL A 123 11.29 -3.83 8.14
N GLU A 124 12.55 -3.74 8.53
CA GLU A 124 13.10 -2.63 9.29
C GLU A 124 13.91 -1.72 8.35
N MET A 125 13.60 -0.43 8.37
CA MET A 125 14.24 0.60 7.56
C MET A 125 15.66 0.84 8.05
N ARG A 126 16.62 0.67 7.15
CA ARG A 126 18.05 0.83 7.45
C ARG A 126 18.56 2.23 7.11
N GLU A 127 17.81 2.93 6.27
CA GLU A 127 18.18 4.21 5.70
C GLU A 127 17.32 5.33 6.31
N PRO A 128 17.91 6.52 6.59
CA PRO A 128 17.20 7.63 7.20
C PRO A 128 16.17 8.21 6.23
N TYR A 129 15.14 8.86 6.78
CA TYR A 129 14.21 9.65 5.99
C TYR A 129 14.85 10.98 5.59
N ILE A 130 15.14 11.13 4.30
CA ILE A 130 15.57 12.38 3.68
C ILE A 130 14.53 12.78 2.63
N PRO A 131 13.87 13.94 2.75
CA PRO A 131 12.87 14.40 1.78
C PRO A 131 13.41 14.39 0.35
N GLY A 132 12.65 13.80 -0.58
CA GLY A 132 13.06 13.62 -1.99
C GLY A 132 13.83 12.32 -2.29
N PHE A 133 14.14 11.51 -1.28
CA PHE A 133 14.95 10.28 -1.41
C PHE A 133 14.27 9.03 -0.84
N LEU A 134 12.94 9.03 -0.74
CA LEU A 134 12.17 7.92 -0.17
C LEU A 134 12.47 6.58 -0.86
N ALA A 135 12.64 6.58 -2.19
CA ALA A 135 12.95 5.37 -2.96
C ALA A 135 14.17 4.59 -2.44
N PHE A 136 15.20 5.27 -1.89
CA PHE A 136 16.38 4.60 -1.32
C PHE A 136 16.08 3.83 -0.03
N ARG A 137 14.99 4.16 0.67
CA ARG A 137 14.51 3.38 1.82
C ARG A 137 13.71 2.15 1.39
N GLU A 138 13.15 2.15 0.19
CA GLU A 138 12.11 1.19 -0.21
C GLU A 138 12.60 0.17 -1.24
N VAL A 139 13.41 0.62 -2.21
CA VAL A 139 13.71 -0.13 -3.44
C VAL A 139 14.33 -1.50 -3.16
N ASP A 140 15.22 -1.61 -2.18
CA ASP A 140 15.85 -2.90 -1.82
C ASP A 140 14.83 -3.94 -1.36
N PHE A 141 13.83 -3.51 -0.59
CA PHE A 141 12.80 -4.40 -0.08
C PHE A 141 11.83 -4.83 -1.16
N LEU A 142 11.48 -3.92 -2.09
CA LEU A 142 10.62 -4.23 -3.24
C LEU A 142 11.34 -5.12 -4.27
N LEU A 143 12.62 -4.85 -4.56
CA LEU A 143 13.44 -5.68 -5.43
C LEU A 143 13.58 -7.11 -4.90
N GLU A 144 13.70 -7.30 -3.59
CA GLU A 144 13.74 -8.66 -3.03
C GLU A 144 12.42 -9.41 -3.25
N ARG A 145 11.25 -8.74 -3.21
CA ARG A 145 9.97 -9.38 -3.56
C ARG A 145 9.95 -9.81 -5.03
N LEU A 146 10.42 -8.98 -5.95
CA LEU A 146 10.53 -9.34 -7.38
C LEU A 146 11.48 -10.54 -7.61
N ARG A 147 12.65 -10.55 -6.95
CA ARG A 147 13.61 -11.65 -7.02
C ARG A 147 13.04 -12.95 -6.44
N GLU A 148 12.20 -12.85 -5.42
CA GLU A 148 11.47 -13.98 -4.85
C GLU A 148 10.55 -14.64 -5.90
N VAL A 149 9.76 -13.84 -6.63
CA VAL A 149 8.94 -14.34 -7.76
C VAL A 149 9.81 -15.03 -8.79
N GLN A 150 10.91 -14.39 -9.19
CA GLN A 150 11.82 -14.94 -10.20
C GLN A 150 12.40 -16.30 -9.80
N ARG A 151 12.74 -16.48 -8.52
CA ARG A 151 13.32 -17.74 -8.01
C ARG A 151 12.28 -18.84 -7.78
N GLN A 152 11.11 -18.49 -7.25
CA GLN A 152 10.13 -19.46 -6.75
C GLN A 152 8.99 -19.72 -7.73
N HIS A 153 8.60 -18.71 -8.51
CA HIS A 153 7.47 -18.73 -9.44
C HIS A 153 7.81 -18.02 -10.75
N PRO A 154 8.85 -18.45 -11.50
CA PRO A 154 9.31 -17.75 -12.71
C PRO A 154 8.22 -17.61 -13.78
N GLN A 155 7.24 -18.52 -13.83
CA GLN A 155 6.08 -18.43 -14.72
C GLN A 155 5.10 -17.29 -14.39
N HIS A 156 5.24 -16.67 -13.22
CA HIS A 156 4.47 -15.51 -12.76
C HIS A 156 5.33 -14.25 -12.67
N TYR A 157 6.55 -14.25 -13.23
CA TYR A 157 7.36 -13.04 -13.26
C TYR A 157 6.64 -11.96 -14.08
N PRO A 158 6.40 -10.76 -13.52
CA PRO A 158 5.56 -9.76 -14.17
C PRO A 158 6.26 -9.14 -15.38
N GLN A 159 5.49 -8.89 -16.45
CA GLN A 159 5.99 -8.15 -17.63
C GLN A 159 6.05 -6.64 -17.36
N VAL A 160 5.15 -6.12 -16.53
CA VAL A 160 5.14 -4.72 -16.10
C VAL A 160 4.84 -4.65 -14.61
N THR A 161 5.52 -3.72 -13.92
CA THR A 161 5.30 -3.45 -12.50
C THR A 161 4.82 -2.03 -12.33
N THR A 162 3.77 -1.86 -11.55
CA THR A 162 3.21 -0.56 -11.15
C THR A 162 3.57 -0.31 -9.69
N ALA A 163 3.96 0.92 -9.38
CA ALA A 163 4.24 1.36 -8.03
C ALA A 163 3.38 2.59 -7.71
N ARG A 164 2.92 2.71 -6.47
CA ARG A 164 2.33 3.95 -5.97
C ARG A 164 3.48 4.90 -5.63
N ASN A 165 3.40 6.15 -6.11
CA ASN A 165 4.33 7.24 -5.80
C ASN A 165 3.60 8.35 -5.05
#